data_AF-A0A183BVZ0-F1
#
_entry.id   AF-A0A183BVZ0-F1
#
_cell.length_a   1.000
_cell.length_b   1.000
_cell.length_c   1.000
_cell.angle_alpha   90.00
_cell.angle_beta   90.00
_cell.angle_gamma   90.00
#
_symmetry.space_group_name_H-M   'P 1'
#
loop_
_entity.id
_entity.type
_entity.pdbx_description
1 polymer ?
#
loop_
_entity_poly.entity_id
_entity_poly.type
_entity_poly.pdbx_seq_one_letter_code
_entity_poly.pdbx_strand_id
1 'polypeptide(L)'
;MKKVMALGLHGFAKKYDLPELVDSCLNFPIRELSNVFFAFAQTRFLGEEDFARRCLAYIDHNADALILTDEFLQIDQKLLCEILDRDELRISEEIAIWNAVNL
;
A
#
# COMPACT_ATOMS: atom_id res chain seq x y z
N MET A 1 -7.69 14.11 -8.32
CA MET A 1 -6.38 14.83 -8.23
C MET A 1 -5.73 14.79 -6.85
N LYS A 2 -6.44 14.90 -5.72
CA LYS A 2 -5.80 14.94 -4.38
C LYS A 2 -5.19 13.62 -3.86
N LYS A 3 -5.51 12.47 -4.46
CA LYS A 3 -5.24 11.13 -3.88
C LYS A 3 -3.89 10.50 -4.29
N VAL A 4 -3.37 10.84 -5.47
CA VAL A 4 -2.10 10.32 -6.04
C VAL A 4 -0.90 11.20 -5.65
N MET A 5 -1.16 12.38 -5.07
CA MET A 5 -0.12 13.39 -4.84
C MET A 5 0.78 13.11 -3.64
N ALA A 6 0.33 12.45 -2.56
CA ALA A 6 1.12 12.38 -1.32
C ALA A 6 2.50 11.73 -1.51
N LEU A 7 2.60 10.65 -2.27
CA LEU A 7 3.87 9.91 -2.38
C LEU A 7 4.75 10.37 -3.54
N GLY A 8 4.15 10.82 -4.65
CA GLY A 8 4.89 11.56 -5.67
C GLY A 8 5.52 12.82 -5.09
N LEU A 9 4.80 13.51 -4.21
CA LEU A 9 5.25 14.71 -3.50
C LEU A 9 6.32 14.40 -2.45
N HIS A 10 6.33 13.23 -1.81
CA HIS A 10 7.38 12.84 -0.87
C HIS A 10 8.77 12.82 -1.55
N GLY A 11 8.89 12.27 -2.76
CA GLY A 11 10.15 12.28 -3.52
C GLY A 11 10.63 13.69 -3.85
N PHE A 12 9.71 14.60 -4.19
CA PHE A 12 10.03 16.02 -4.40
C PHE A 12 10.38 16.71 -3.08
N ALA A 13 9.67 16.44 -2.00
CA ALA A 13 9.91 17.02 -0.69
C ALA A 13 11.31 16.69 -0.17
N LYS A 14 11.75 15.43 -0.31
CA LYS A 14 13.14 15.04 -0.03
C LYS A 14 14.13 15.74 -0.95
N LYS A 15 13.85 15.80 -2.26
CA LYS A 15 14.74 16.43 -3.23
C LYS A 15 14.97 17.93 -2.97
N TYR A 16 13.97 18.61 -2.41
CA TYR A 16 14.00 20.05 -2.13
C TYR A 16 14.14 20.39 -0.64
N ASP A 17 14.53 19.42 0.20
CA ASP A 17 14.69 19.58 1.66
C ASP A 17 13.50 20.29 2.33
N LEU A 18 12.29 19.79 2.07
CA LEU A 18 11.04 20.27 2.65
C LEU A 18 10.54 19.30 3.75
N PRO A 19 11.12 19.31 4.97
CA PRO A 19 10.83 18.32 6.01
C PRO A 19 9.36 18.32 6.46
N GLU A 20 8.72 19.49 6.56
CA GLU A 20 7.30 19.59 6.94
C GLU A 20 6.37 18.88 5.94
N LEU A 21 6.77 18.87 4.66
CA LEU A 21 6.01 18.20 3.61
C LEU A 21 6.21 16.70 3.66
N VAL A 22 7.43 16.23 3.94
CA VAL A 22 7.72 14.82 4.20
C VAL A 22 6.87 14.31 5.36
N ASP A 23 6.88 15.02 6.49
CA ASP A 23 6.09 14.67 7.67
C ASP A 23 4.59 14.65 7.37
N SER A 24 4.10 15.62 6.60
CA SER A 24 2.68 15.66 6.20
C SER A 24 2.29 14.45 5.35
N CYS A 25 3.18 13.99 4.47
CA CYS A 25 2.95 12.78 3.67
C CYS A 25 2.95 11.52 4.53
N LEU A 26 3.87 11.40 5.49
CA LEU A 26 3.98 10.25 6.38
C LEU A 26 2.90 10.22 7.48
N ASN A 27 2.25 11.34 7.76
CA ASN A 27 1.10 11.40 8.67
C ASN A 27 -0.25 11.27 7.96
N PHE A 28 -0.26 11.11 6.63
CA PHE A 28 -1.50 10.98 5.87
C PHE A 28 -2.32 9.75 6.33
N PRO A 29 -3.66 9.87 6.45
CA PRO A 29 -4.51 8.73 6.84
C PRO A 29 -4.50 7.61 5.78
N ILE A 30 -4.13 6.39 6.18
CA ILE A 30 -4.02 5.23 5.27
C ILE A 30 -5.34 4.94 4.55
N ARG A 31 -6.47 5.04 5.26
CA ARG A 31 -7.83 4.81 4.72
C ARG A 31 -8.24 5.79 3.61
N GLU A 32 -7.54 6.91 3.47
CA GLU A 32 -7.84 7.95 2.45
C GLU A 32 -6.94 7.82 1.22
N LEU A 33 -5.98 6.88 1.23
CA LEU A 33 -5.15 6.58 0.08
C LEU A 33 -6.00 6.02 -1.06
N SER A 34 -5.68 6.40 -2.30
CA SER A 34 -6.31 5.78 -3.47
C SER A 34 -5.84 4.36 -3.70
N ASN A 35 -4.56 4.09 -3.45
CA ASN A 35 -3.97 2.77 -3.66
C ASN A 35 -2.98 2.48 -2.53
N VAL A 36 -3.39 1.64 -1.58
CA VAL A 36 -2.57 1.26 -0.42
C VAL A 36 -1.42 0.33 -0.80
N PHE A 37 -1.57 -0.50 -1.84
CA PHE A 37 -0.51 -1.39 -2.34
C PHE A 37 0.65 -0.60 -2.92
N PHE A 38 0.34 0.40 -3.76
CA PHE A 38 1.33 1.33 -4.29
C PHE A 38 2.02 2.11 -3.17
N ALA A 39 1.25 2.57 -2.19
CA ALA A 39 1.79 3.29 -1.04
C ALA A 39 2.75 2.44 -0.20
N PHE A 40 2.39 1.18 0.07
CA PHE A 40 3.24 0.22 0.75
C PHE A 40 4.55 -0.01 -0.02
N ALA A 41 4.48 -0.34 -1.31
CA ALA A 41 5.65 -0.60 -2.13
C ALA A 41 6.60 0.61 -2.19
N GLN A 42 6.04 1.82 -2.38
CA GLN A 42 6.82 3.03 -2.51
C GLN A 42 7.46 3.47 -1.18
N THR A 43 6.71 3.48 -0.08
CA THR A 43 7.27 3.89 1.22
C THR A 43 8.33 2.91 1.73
N ARG A 44 8.14 1.61 1.46
CA ARG A 44 9.18 0.60 1.70
C ARG A 44 10.43 0.87 0.86
N PHE A 45 10.29 1.18 -0.42
CA PHE A 45 11.43 1.52 -1.30
C PHE A 45 12.18 2.79 -0.84
N LEU A 46 11.47 3.76 -0.28
CA LEU A 46 12.03 5.02 0.20
C LEU A 46 12.65 4.94 1.61
N GLY A 47 12.57 3.77 2.27
CA GLY A 47 13.06 3.56 3.64
C GLY A 47 12.13 4.11 4.73
N GLU A 48 10.87 4.43 4.40
CA GLU A 48 9.88 4.97 5.32
C GLU A 48 9.12 3.83 6.02
N GLU A 49 9.86 3.06 6.83
CA GLU A 49 9.40 1.78 7.39
C GLU A 49 8.13 1.89 8.23
N ASP A 50 7.97 2.97 9.00
CA ASP A 50 6.80 3.15 9.86
C ASP A 50 5.50 3.35 9.05
N PHE A 51 5.58 4.09 7.95
CA PHE A 51 4.44 4.25 7.05
C PHE A 51 4.16 2.95 6.30
N ALA A 52 5.20 2.27 5.81
CA ALA A 52 5.07 0.99 5.14
C ALA A 52 4.37 -0.04 6.05
N ARG A 53 4.75 -0.11 7.34
CA ARG A 53 4.13 -0.99 8.32
C ARG A 53 2.65 -0.67 8.55
N ARG A 54 2.29 0.62 8.59
CA ARG A 54 0.88 1.06 8.72
C ARG A 54 0.04 0.71 7.48
N CYS A 55 0.60 0.88 6.28
CA CYS A 55 -0.05 0.43 5.05
C CYS A 55 -0.28 -1.09 5.07
N LEU A 56 0.75 -1.84 5.46
CA LEU A 56 0.71 -3.30 5.49
C LEU A 56 -0.31 -3.82 6.51
N ALA A 57 -0.34 -3.26 7.71
CA ALA A 57 -1.36 -3.58 8.70
C ALA A 57 -2.78 -3.29 8.20
N TYR A 58 -2.95 -2.20 7.44
CA TYR A 58 -4.25 -1.89 6.82
C TYR A 58 -4.63 -2.91 5.74
N ILE A 59 -3.67 -3.35 4.92
CA ILE A 59 -3.87 -4.42 3.93
C ILE A 59 -4.33 -5.69 4.64
N ASP A 60 -3.59 -6.13 5.66
CA ASP A 60 -3.87 -7.36 6.41
C ASP A 60 -5.29 -7.35 7.02
N HIS A 61 -5.75 -6.20 7.52
CA HIS A 61 -7.09 -6.06 8.14
C HIS A 61 -8.23 -5.92 7.16
N ASN A 62 -7.98 -5.49 5.93
CA ASN A 62 -9.01 -5.17 4.93
C ASN A 62 -8.85 -6.02 3.67
N ALA A 63 -8.12 -7.13 3.75
CA ALA A 63 -7.76 -7.97 2.61
C ALA A 63 -9.00 -8.37 1.80
N ASP A 64 -10.07 -8.83 2.47
CA ASP A 64 -11.35 -9.21 1.83
C ASP A 64 -11.93 -8.12 0.91
N ALA A 65 -11.84 -6.86 1.31
CA ALA A 65 -12.34 -5.74 0.51
C ALA A 65 -11.33 -5.33 -0.56
N LEU A 66 -10.04 -5.35 -0.22
CA LEU A 66 -8.97 -4.86 -1.09
C LEU A 66 -8.67 -5.80 -2.27
N ILE A 67 -8.81 -7.12 -2.11
CA ILE A 67 -8.62 -8.08 -3.22
C ILE A 67 -9.66 -7.91 -4.34
N LEU A 68 -10.77 -7.22 -4.06
CA LEU A 68 -11.86 -7.00 -5.01
C LEU A 68 -11.72 -5.67 -5.78
N THR A 69 -10.68 -4.88 -5.52
CA THR A 69 -10.53 -3.55 -6.13
C THR A 69 -9.63 -3.57 -7.37
N ASP A 70 -9.83 -2.60 -8.27
CA ASP A 70 -9.00 -2.45 -9.46
C ASP A 70 -7.52 -2.18 -9.12
N GLU A 71 -7.26 -1.59 -7.94
CA GLU A 71 -5.90 -1.36 -7.45
C GLU A 71 -5.15 -2.66 -7.14
N PHE A 72 -5.85 -3.73 -6.74
CA PHE A 72 -5.23 -5.04 -6.55
C PHE A 72 -4.72 -5.59 -7.88
N LEU A 73 -5.44 -5.38 -8.98
CA LEU A 73 -5.01 -5.82 -10.32
C LEU A 73 -3.77 -5.07 -10.84
N GLN A 74 -3.37 -3.98 -10.18
CA GLN A 74 -2.20 -3.18 -10.55
C GLN A 74 -0.91 -3.62 -9.84
N ILE A 75 -0.99 -4.55 -8.88
CA ILE A 75 0.20 -5.04 -8.17
C ILE A 75 1.02 -5.95 -9.08
N ASP A 76 2.35 -5.83 -8.99
CA ASP A 76 3.23 -6.78 -9.67
C ASP A 76 3.31 -8.12 -8.91
N GLN A 77 3.76 -9.15 -9.61
CA GLN A 77 3.88 -10.51 -9.05
C GLN A 77 4.77 -10.54 -7.80
N LYS A 78 5.85 -9.75 -7.78
CA LYS A 78 6.78 -9.73 -6.66
C LYS A 78 6.10 -9.21 -5.40
N LEU A 79 5.38 -8.10 -5.52
CA LEU A 79 4.62 -7.50 -4.43
C LEU A 79 3.51 -8.43 -3.95
N LEU A 80 2.83 -9.10 -4.88
CA LEU A 80 1.81 -10.09 -4.53
C LEU A 80 2.41 -11.24 -3.70
N CYS A 81 3.52 -11.83 -4.15
CA CYS A 81 4.20 -12.90 -3.41
C CYS A 81 4.61 -12.43 -2.01
N GLU A 82 5.20 -11.24 -1.88
CA GLU A 82 5.61 -10.70 -0.58
C GLU A 82 4.45 -10.47 0.40
N ILE A 83 3.27 -10.12 -0.13
CA ILE A 83 2.05 -9.95 0.68
C ILE A 83 1.50 -11.33 1.09
N LEU A 84 1.50 -12.31 0.18
CA LEU A 84 0.97 -13.65 0.41
C LEU A 84 1.90 -14.53 1.27
N ASP A 85 3.21 -14.30 1.24
CA ASP A 85 4.21 -15.02 2.07
C ASP A 85 4.06 -14.72 3.58
N ARG A 86 3.20 -13.75 3.92
CA ARG A 86 2.91 -13.32 5.28
C ARG A 86 1.62 -13.97 5.77
N ASP A 87 1.72 -14.85 6.76
CA ASP A 87 0.60 -15.55 7.41
C ASP A 87 -0.33 -14.62 8.25
N GLU A 88 -0.36 -13.32 7.93
CA GLU A 88 -1.11 -12.30 8.67
C GLU A 88 -2.34 -11.75 7.92
N LEU A 89 -2.55 -12.19 6.67
CA LEU A 89 -3.71 -11.79 5.87
C LEU A 89 -5.01 -12.30 6.51
N ARG A 90 -5.88 -11.39 6.91
CA ARG A 90 -7.21 -11.73 7.44
C ARG A 90 -8.19 -11.81 6.28
N ILE A 91 -8.29 -12.99 5.70
CA ILE A 91 -9.22 -13.28 4.61
C ILE A 91 -10.29 -14.23 5.17
N SER A 92 -11.55 -13.79 5.08
CA SER A 92 -12.69 -14.53 5.62
C SER A 92 -13.06 -15.72 4.74
N GLU A 93 -12.78 -15.65 3.44
CA GLU A 93 -12.99 -16.75 2.48
C GLU A 93 -11.76 -16.99 1.60
N GLU A 94 -10.97 -18.00 1.96
CA GLU A 94 -9.75 -18.46 1.26
C GLU A 94 -9.98 -18.74 -0.24
N ILE A 95 -11.23 -19.03 -0.63
CA ILE A 95 -11.70 -19.30 -1.99
C ILE A 95 -11.54 -18.08 -2.92
N ALA A 96 -11.60 -16.85 -2.39
CA ALA A 96 -11.46 -15.64 -3.21
C ALA A 96 -10.04 -15.48 -3.80
N ILE A 97 -9.01 -15.90 -3.04
CA ILE A 97 -7.61 -15.86 -3.50
C ILE A 97 -7.39 -16.86 -4.63
N TRP A 98 -7.90 -18.08 -4.48
CA TRP A 98 -7.77 -19.15 -5.47
C TRP A 98 -8.39 -18.79 -6.83
N ASN A 99 -9.44 -17.97 -6.84
CA ASN A 99 -10.07 -17.49 -8.08
C ASN A 99 -9.26 -16.35 -8.74
N ALA A 100 -8.58 -15.51 -7.96
CA ALA A 100 -7.81 -14.38 -8.48
C ALA A 100 -6.46 -14.81 -9.10
N VAL A 101 -5.85 -15.89 -8.61
CA VAL A 101 -4.55 -16.40 -9.09
C VAL A 101 -4.68 -17.30 -10.33
N ASN A 102 -5.89 -17.80 -10.63
CA ASN A 102 -6.16 -18.74 -11.73
C ASN A 102 -6.79 -18.09 -12.99
N LEU A 103 -6.68 -16.77 -13.18
CA LEU A 103 -7.16 -16.05 -14.36
C LEU A 103 -6.03 -15.65 -15.30
#